data_AF-A0A957G477-F1
#
_entry.id   AF-A0A957G477-F1
#
_cell.length_a   1.000
_cell.length_b   1.000
_cell.length_c   1.000
_cell.angle_alpha   90.00
_cell.angle_beta   90.00
_cell.angle_gamma   90.00
#
_symmetry.space_group_name_H-M   'P 1'
#
loop_
_entity.id
_entity.type
_entity.pdbx_description
1 polymer ?
#
loop_
_entity_poly.entity_id
_entity_poly.type
_entity_poly.pdbx_seq_one_letter_code
_entity_poly.pdbx_strand_id
1 'polypeptide(L)'
;MNRRPALSLLILLFCLILLAACADTPAGTPTTTAPSPAGEGLAITSPDGRLETRFWLDEAGAPYYQVTRDGQPVIQPSRMGFVLADRPLNSGFAISGSQTGSFDDTWEQPWGEVQFIRNQYNELRV
;
A
#
# COMPACT_ATOMS: atom_id res chain seq x y z
N MET A 1 15.78 -40.27 -56.40
CA MET A 1 15.99 -39.65 -55.08
C MET A 1 16.49 -38.24 -55.31
N ASN A 2 15.59 -37.26 -55.42
CA ASN A 2 15.92 -35.84 -55.70
C ASN A 2 14.79 -34.95 -55.19
N ARG A 3 15.01 -34.24 -54.07
CA ARG A 3 14.21 -33.08 -53.66
C ARG A 3 15.12 -31.98 -53.04
N ARG A 4 15.34 -30.95 -53.88
CA ARG A 4 15.30 -29.48 -53.65
C ARG A 4 16.35 -28.78 -52.77
N PRO A 5 17.14 -27.82 -53.34
CA PRO A 5 17.82 -26.78 -52.59
C PRO A 5 16.93 -25.52 -52.43
N ALA A 6 16.60 -25.14 -51.20
CA ALA A 6 15.86 -23.92 -50.84
C ALA A 6 16.78 -22.83 -50.26
N LEU A 7 17.97 -22.69 -50.83
CA LEU A 7 19.03 -21.80 -50.35
C LEU A 7 19.35 -20.73 -51.41
N SER A 8 18.37 -19.91 -51.82
CA SER A 8 18.66 -18.78 -52.72
C SER A 8 17.64 -17.63 -52.71
N LEU A 9 16.60 -17.67 -51.86
CA LEU A 9 15.57 -16.61 -51.83
C LEU A 9 15.49 -15.83 -50.51
N LEU A 10 16.18 -16.27 -49.45
CA LEU A 10 16.13 -15.61 -48.13
C LEU A 10 17.11 -14.43 -47.98
N ILE A 11 18.04 -14.25 -48.92
CA ILE A 11 19.12 -13.25 -48.83
C ILE A 11 18.77 -11.91 -49.52
N LEU A 12 17.69 -11.86 -50.31
CA LEU A 12 17.27 -10.65 -51.05
C LEU A 12 16.16 -9.83 -50.38
N LEU A 13 15.67 -10.25 -49.20
CA LEU A 13 14.67 -9.49 -48.43
C LEU A 13 15.31 -8.60 -47.33
N PHE A 14 16.61 -8.31 -47.45
CA PHE A 14 17.40 -7.56 -46.46
C PHE A 14 17.71 -6.10 -46.89
N CYS A 15 17.05 -5.51 -47.90
CA CYS A 15 17.54 -4.22 -48.43
C CYS A 15 16.51 -3.16 -48.86
N LEU A 16 15.28 -3.16 -48.35
CA LEU A 16 14.34 -2.04 -48.52
C LEU A 16 13.35 -2.13 -47.34
N ILE A 17 13.45 -1.35 -46.27
CA ILE A 17 13.03 0.05 -46.24
C ILE A 17 13.60 0.66 -44.94
N LEU A 18 14.41 1.70 -45.12
CA LEU A 18 14.86 2.65 -44.11
C LEU A 18 14.00 3.91 -44.28
N LEU A 19 13.09 4.21 -43.34
CA LEU A 19 12.71 5.58 -42.91
C LEU A 19 11.45 5.53 -42.04
N ALA A 20 11.61 5.84 -40.74
CA ALA A 20 10.77 6.80 -40.00
C ALA A 20 11.14 6.68 -38.52
N ALA A 21 11.96 7.62 -38.05
CA ALA A 21 12.06 7.91 -36.63
C ALA A 21 10.76 8.60 -36.19
N CYS A 22 10.03 8.00 -35.25
CA CYS A 22 9.27 8.74 -34.25
C CYS A 22 9.85 8.36 -32.90
N ALA A 23 10.48 9.35 -32.26
CA ALA A 23 10.81 9.28 -30.85
C ALA A 23 9.51 9.42 -30.07
N ASP A 24 9.14 8.38 -29.36
CA ASP A 24 8.28 8.49 -28.18
C ASP A 24 8.98 7.72 -27.07
N THR A 25 9.91 8.39 -26.41
CA THR A 25 10.31 8.03 -25.06
C THR A 25 9.07 8.25 -24.19
N PRO A 26 8.39 7.21 -23.65
CA PRO A 26 7.41 7.47 -22.61
C PRO A 26 8.19 8.08 -21.45
N ALA A 27 7.83 9.31 -21.12
CA ALA A 27 8.32 10.03 -19.97
C ALA A 27 8.38 9.08 -18.78
N GLY A 28 9.55 8.96 -18.17
CA GLY A 28 9.67 8.40 -16.85
C GLY A 28 8.80 9.25 -15.93
N THR A 29 7.57 8.80 -15.69
CA THR A 29 6.85 9.19 -14.49
C THR A 29 7.78 8.80 -13.36
N PRO A 30 8.13 9.71 -12.43
CA PRO A 30 8.60 9.27 -11.14
C PRO A 30 7.42 8.49 -10.56
N THR A 31 7.42 7.17 -10.78
CA THR A 31 6.66 6.24 -9.97
C THR A 31 7.22 6.46 -8.58
N THR A 32 6.58 7.35 -7.83
CA THR A 32 6.68 7.38 -6.39
C THR A 32 6.07 6.05 -5.98
N THR A 33 6.89 5.02 -6.00
CA THR A 33 6.60 3.71 -5.44
C THR A 33 6.33 3.99 -3.98
N ALA A 34 5.06 4.08 -3.61
CA ALA A 34 4.65 4.02 -2.23
C ALA A 34 5.35 2.80 -1.61
N PRO A 35 5.93 2.90 -0.41
CA PRO A 35 6.60 1.78 0.21
C PRO A 35 5.61 0.61 0.26
N SER A 36 5.91 -0.43 -0.52
CA SER A 36 5.26 -1.73 -0.39
C SER A 36 5.51 -2.20 1.04
N PRO A 37 4.52 -2.76 1.76
CA PRO A 37 4.70 -3.20 3.13
C PRO A 37 5.69 -4.38 3.15
N ALA A 38 6.98 -4.06 3.23
CA ALA A 38 8.10 -5.00 3.22
C ALA A 38 8.52 -5.43 4.64
N GLY A 39 7.81 -5.01 5.68
CA GLY A 39 8.09 -5.34 7.08
C GLY A 39 6.96 -6.16 7.74
N GLU A 40 7.33 -6.95 8.76
CA GLU A 40 6.43 -7.62 9.70
C GLU A 40 5.58 -6.57 10.46
N GLY A 41 4.51 -6.10 9.82
CA GLY A 41 3.57 -5.16 10.42
C GLY A 41 2.61 -5.84 11.40
N LEU A 42 2.18 -5.10 12.41
CA LEU A 42 1.09 -5.48 13.30
C LEU A 42 -0.24 -5.24 12.58
N ALA A 43 -1.22 -6.12 12.76
CA ALA A 43 -2.53 -6.01 12.15
C ALA A 43 -3.64 -6.16 13.20
N ILE A 44 -4.75 -5.44 12.98
CA ILE A 44 -5.96 -5.55 13.79
C ILE A 44 -7.19 -5.42 12.88
N THR A 45 -8.22 -6.22 13.16
CA THR A 45 -9.45 -6.25 12.36
C THR A 45 -10.61 -5.62 13.12
N SER A 46 -11.61 -5.11 12.40
CA SER A 46 -12.89 -4.72 13.00
C SER A 46 -13.64 -5.94 13.58
N PRO A 47 -14.63 -5.73 14.48
CA PRO A 47 -15.42 -6.82 15.03
C PRO A 47 -16.13 -7.70 13.99
N ASP A 48 -16.52 -7.14 12.85
CA ASP A 48 -17.12 -7.85 11.72
C ASP A 48 -16.10 -8.44 10.73
N GLY A 49 -14.81 -8.22 10.98
CA GLY A 49 -13.69 -8.71 10.16
C GLY A 49 -13.55 -8.02 8.80
N ARG A 50 -14.38 -7.02 8.48
CA ARG A 50 -14.38 -6.41 7.15
C ARG A 50 -13.32 -5.34 6.98
N LEU A 51 -12.91 -4.67 8.05
CA LEU A 51 -11.81 -3.73 8.04
C LEU A 51 -10.57 -4.39 8.64
N GLU A 52 -9.42 -4.23 7.98
CA GLU A 52 -8.10 -4.54 8.54
C GLU A 52 -7.27 -3.25 8.56
N THR A 53 -6.75 -2.90 9.74
CA THR A 53 -5.73 -1.87 9.88
C THR A 53 -4.38 -2.53 10.12
N ARG A 54 -3.39 -2.14 9.33
CA ARG A 54 -2.00 -2.59 9.48
C ARG A 54 -1.13 -1.41 9.89
N PHE A 55 -0.21 -1.66 10.82
CA PHE A 55 0.80 -0.73 11.31
C PHE A 55 2.19 -1.31 11.13
N TRP A 56 3.16 -0.50 10.70
CA TRP A 56 4.56 -0.90 10.63
C TRP A 56 5.48 0.31 10.77
N LEU A 57 6.76 0.03 10.99
CA LEU A 57 7.84 1.01 10.86
C LEU A 57 8.60 0.73 9.56
N ASP A 58 9.02 1.78 8.85
CA ASP A 58 9.97 1.63 7.73
C ASP A 58 11.41 1.46 8.23
N GLU A 59 12.37 1.36 7.30
CA GLU A 59 13.80 1.20 7.62
C GLU A 59 14.38 2.36 8.46
N ALA A 60 13.80 3.56 8.35
CA ALA A 60 14.19 4.73 9.14
C ALA A 60 13.44 4.80 10.48
N GLY A 61 12.61 3.82 10.81
CA GLY A 61 11.77 3.81 12.00
C GLY A 61 10.60 4.80 11.91
N ALA A 62 10.18 5.22 10.72
CA ALA A 62 9.00 6.08 10.55
C ALA A 62 7.72 5.23 10.57
N PRO A 63 6.69 5.63 11.35
CA PRO A 63 5.47 4.85 11.47
C PRO A 63 4.55 5.06 10.28
N TYR A 64 4.01 3.95 9.77
CA TYR A 64 3.04 3.92 8.69
C TYR A 64 1.81 3.10 9.09
N TYR A 65 0.67 3.45 8.52
CA TYR A 65 -0.53 2.62 8.57
C TYR A 65 -1.19 2.48 7.22
N GLN A 66 -2.00 1.44 7.10
CA GLN A 66 -2.87 1.18 5.94
C GLN A 66 -4.20 0.64 6.47
N VAL A 67 -5.30 0.96 5.79
CA VAL A 67 -6.60 0.36 6.08
C VAL A 67 -7.15 -0.27 4.81
N THR A 68 -7.58 -1.53 4.92
CA THR A 68 -8.31 -2.21 3.86
C THR A 68 -9.74 -2.51 4.31
N ARG A 69 -10.65 -2.58 3.34
CA ARG A 69 -12.02 -3.07 3.51
C ARG A 69 -12.25 -4.22 2.55
N ASP A 70 -12.59 -5.39 3.08
CA ASP A 70 -12.81 -6.61 2.29
C ASP A 70 -11.61 -6.88 1.34
N GLY A 71 -10.39 -6.64 1.82
CA GLY A 71 -9.14 -6.77 1.07
C GLY A 71 -8.80 -5.63 0.09
N GLN A 72 -9.71 -4.66 -0.12
CA GLN A 72 -9.45 -3.51 -0.98
C GLN A 72 -8.91 -2.32 -0.17
N PRO A 73 -7.84 -1.63 -0.62
CA PRO A 73 -7.31 -0.49 0.11
C PRO A 73 -8.31 0.67 0.15
N VAL A 74 -8.69 1.10 1.35
CA VAL A 74 -9.49 2.33 1.57
C VAL A 74 -8.61 3.48 2.04
N ILE A 75 -7.52 3.18 2.75
CA ILE A 75 -6.44 4.10 3.06
C ILE A 75 -5.15 3.43 2.60
N GLN A 76 -4.46 4.06 1.64
CA GLN A 76 -3.15 3.62 1.17
C GLN A 76 -2.09 3.82 2.26
N PRO A 77 -0.92 3.15 2.17
CA PRO A 77 0.20 3.37 3.08
C PRO A 77 0.44 4.86 3.38
N SER A 78 0.17 5.25 4.62
CA SER A 78 0.14 6.63 5.05
C SER A 78 1.05 6.82 6.26
N ARG A 79 1.94 7.81 6.17
CA ARG A 79 2.92 8.11 7.22
C ARG A 79 2.25 8.78 8.42
N MET A 80 2.69 8.44 9.62
CA MET A 80 2.24 9.01 10.88
C MET A 80 3.39 9.72 11.62
N GLY A 81 3.03 10.45 12.68
CA GLY A 81 3.98 11.18 13.52
C GLY A 81 3.76 12.69 13.46
N PHE A 82 4.53 13.41 14.29
CA PHE A 82 4.39 14.85 14.47
C PHE A 82 5.69 15.56 14.14
N VAL A 83 5.58 16.84 13.74
CA VAL A 83 6.72 17.77 13.73
C VAL A 83 6.44 18.79 14.82
N LEU A 84 7.24 18.76 15.88
CA LEU A 84 7.15 19.74 16.96
C LEU A 84 8.13 20.89 16.71
N ALA A 85 7.97 21.98 17.44
CA ALA A 85 8.81 23.17 17.29
C ALA A 85 10.29 22.90 17.61
N ASP A 86 10.55 22.00 18.56
CA ASP A 86 11.89 21.66 19.03
C ASP A 86 12.49 20.43 18.34
N ARG A 87 11.66 19.45 17.96
CA ARG A 87 12.11 18.22 17.27
C ARG A 87 11.00 17.51 16.48
N PRO A 88 11.35 16.77 15.41
CA PRO A 88 10.42 15.83 14.78
C PRO A 88 10.22 14.58 15.65
N LEU A 89 8.97 14.13 15.76
CA LEU A 89 8.57 12.84 16.33
C LEU A 89 7.90 12.00 15.23
N ASN A 90 8.67 11.67 14.20
CA ASN A 90 8.13 11.01 13.01
C ASN A 90 9.04 9.90 12.42
N SER A 91 10.22 9.64 13.00
CA SER A 91 11.13 8.57 12.61
C SER A 91 12.04 8.17 13.79
N GLY A 92 12.85 7.13 13.60
CA GLY A 92 13.74 6.61 14.64
C GLY A 92 13.04 5.83 15.75
N PHE A 93 11.79 5.40 15.52
CA PHE A 93 11.08 4.55 16.46
C PHE A 93 11.53 3.10 16.35
N ALA A 94 11.34 2.35 17.44
CA ALA A 94 11.41 0.89 17.46
C ALA A 94 10.20 0.38 18.24
N ILE A 95 9.59 -0.71 17.77
CA ILE A 95 8.47 -1.34 18.46
C ILE A 95 9.02 -2.09 19.68
N SER A 96 8.69 -1.61 20.88
CA SER A 96 9.11 -2.26 22.13
C SER A 96 8.14 -3.35 22.60
N GLY A 97 6.90 -3.29 22.14
CA GLY A 97 5.86 -4.26 22.42
C GLY A 97 4.54 -3.82 21.77
N SER A 98 3.52 -4.65 21.88
CA SER A 98 2.17 -4.30 21.49
C SER A 98 1.14 -5.04 22.33
N GLN A 99 -0.06 -4.47 22.43
CA GLN A 99 -1.20 -5.06 23.14
C GLN A 99 -2.44 -4.90 22.30
N THR A 100 -3.30 -5.92 22.32
CA THR A 100 -4.62 -5.86 21.70
C THR A 100 -5.72 -5.95 22.74
N GLY A 101 -6.86 -5.35 22.43
CA GLY A 101 -8.05 -5.39 23.27
C GLY A 101 -9.31 -5.32 22.43
N SER A 102 -10.44 -5.63 23.05
CA SER A 102 -11.77 -5.39 22.47
C SER A 102 -12.63 -4.65 23.49
N PHE A 103 -13.54 -3.84 22.98
CA PHE A 103 -14.48 -3.06 23.77
C PHE A 103 -15.85 -3.13 23.10
N ASP A 104 -16.90 -3.28 23.90
CA ASP A 104 -18.28 -3.31 23.46
C ASP A 104 -19.16 -2.79 24.61
N ASP A 105 -19.65 -1.56 24.46
CA ASP A 105 -20.56 -0.95 25.43
C ASP A 105 -21.58 -0.06 24.72
N THR A 106 -22.66 0.30 25.41
CA THR A 106 -23.69 1.19 24.90
C THR A 106 -23.85 2.39 25.82
N TRP A 107 -23.74 3.59 25.25
CA TRP A 107 -23.88 4.84 26.00
C TRP A 107 -25.12 5.62 25.58
N GLU A 108 -25.64 6.42 26.50
CA GLU A 108 -26.84 7.24 26.30
C GLU A 108 -26.46 8.67 25.85
N GLN A 109 -27.03 9.08 24.71
CA GLN A 109 -26.95 10.45 24.20
C GLN A 109 -28.06 11.31 24.80
N PRO A 110 -27.73 12.40 25.51
CA PRO A 110 -28.74 13.31 26.04
C PRO A 110 -29.49 14.07 24.93
N TRP A 111 -28.88 14.22 23.75
CA TRP A 111 -29.46 14.83 22.56
C TRP A 111 -28.78 14.27 21.31
N GLY A 112 -29.57 13.98 20.28
CA GLY A 112 -29.09 13.39 19.03
C GLY A 112 -30.22 12.67 18.27
N GLU A 113 -29.86 12.04 17.15
CA GLU A 113 -30.80 11.27 16.32
C GLU A 113 -31.21 9.94 16.97
N VAL A 114 -30.34 9.37 17.80
CA VAL A 114 -30.53 8.07 18.47
C VAL A 114 -30.14 8.18 19.95
N GLN A 115 -30.99 7.68 20.85
CA GLN A 115 -30.75 7.75 22.30
C GLN A 115 -29.59 6.86 22.77
N PHE A 116 -29.42 5.66 22.20
CA PHE A 116 -28.39 4.70 22.63
C PHE A 116 -27.43 4.38 21.49
N ILE A 117 -26.13 4.59 21.71
CA ILE A 117 -25.09 4.33 20.72
C ILE A 117 -24.20 3.20 21.20
N ARG A 118 -24.06 2.17 20.37
CA ARG A 118 -23.13 1.07 20.59
C ARG A 118 -21.72 1.50 20.16
N ASN A 119 -20.78 1.40 21.09
CA ASN A 119 -19.36 1.59 20.87
C ASN A 119 -18.66 0.22 20.89
N GLN A 120 -18.45 -0.37 19.72
CA GLN A 120 -17.84 -1.69 19.58
C GLN A 120 -16.60 -1.62 18.69
N TYR A 121 -15.43 -1.95 19.23
CA TYR A 121 -14.17 -1.90 18.49
C TYR A 121 -13.12 -2.88 19.03
N ASN A 122 -12.11 -3.12 18.21
CA ASN A 122 -10.86 -3.76 18.62
C ASN A 122 -9.75 -2.70 18.64
N GLU A 123 -8.91 -2.71 19.68
CA GLU A 123 -7.79 -1.80 19.88
C GLU A 123 -6.47 -2.53 19.59
N LEU A 124 -5.53 -1.83 18.96
CA LEU A 124 -4.12 -2.18 18.91
C LEU A 124 -3.32 -1.01 19.49
N ARG A 125 -2.59 -1.28 20.56
CA ARG A 125 -1.68 -0.35 21.23
C ARG A 125 -0.24 -0.78 20.98
N VAL A 126 0.59 0.16 20.53
CA VAL A 126 1.99 -0.06 20.12
C VAL A 126 2.91 0.95 20.82
#